data_AF-A0A352X9U3-F1
#
_entry.id   AF-A0A352X9U3-F1
#
_cell.length_a   1.000
_cell.length_b   1.000
_cell.length_c   1.000
_cell.angle_alpha   90.00
_cell.angle_beta   90.00
_cell.angle_gamma   90.00
#
_symmetry.space_group_name_H-M   'P 1'
#
loop_
_entity.id
_entity.type
_entity.pdbx_description
1 polymer ?
#
loop_
_entity_poly.entity_id
_entity_poly.type
_entity_poly.pdbx_seq_one_letter_code
_entity_poly.pdbx_strand_id
1 'polypeptide(L)'
;MGTNNRVAWGNCHVTEKQHYQTQIDLKITAWQCTCNSKKLPCQHILALYLILVKNPHLFSHNQPPDWVEDWLESCRQKQAKKTESETIVDPLAQAKRA
;
A
#
# COMPACT_ATOMS: atom_id res chain seq x y z
N MET A 1 -5.62 -15.21 -3.01
CA MET A 1 -5.32 -13.76 -2.85
C MET A 1 -6.38 -12.98 -3.59
N GLY A 2 -6.55 -11.69 -3.30
CA GLY A 2 -7.58 -10.88 -3.93
C GLY A 2 -6.99 -9.65 -4.61
N THR A 3 -7.64 -9.19 -5.67
CA THR A 3 -7.28 -7.97 -6.37
C THR A 3 -8.53 -7.26 -6.86
N ASN A 4 -8.43 -5.96 -7.13
CA ASN A 4 -9.37 -5.23 -7.94
C ASN A 4 -8.63 -4.15 -8.74
N ASN A 5 -9.36 -3.22 -9.36
CA ASN A 5 -8.75 -2.14 -10.15
C ASN A 5 -7.89 -1.16 -9.34
N ARG A 6 -8.00 -1.15 -8.01
CA ARG A 6 -7.34 -0.21 -7.09
C ARG A 6 -6.27 -0.87 -6.23
N VAL A 7 -6.48 -2.11 -5.78
CA VAL A 7 -5.67 -2.73 -4.72
C VAL A 7 -5.47 -4.22 -4.98
N ALA A 8 -4.29 -4.72 -4.60
CA ALA A 8 -4.01 -6.16 -4.49
C ALA A 8 -3.70 -6.50 -3.03
N TRP A 9 -4.18 -7.65 -2.55
CA TRP A 9 -3.99 -8.07 -1.16
C TRP A 9 -3.84 -9.59 -0.99
N GLY A 10 -3.20 -9.98 0.09
CA GLY A 10 -2.94 -11.37 0.42
C GLY A 10 -2.50 -11.57 1.87
N ASN A 11 -2.49 -12.84 2.27
CA ASN A 11 -2.01 -13.28 3.58
C ASN A 11 -0.75 -14.12 3.35
N CYS A 12 0.40 -13.62 3.80
CA CYS A 12 1.64 -14.41 3.79
C CYS A 12 1.64 -15.37 4.98
N HIS A 13 1.65 -16.67 4.69
CA HIS A 13 1.65 -17.73 5.68
C HIS A 13 3.03 -17.88 6.33
N VAL A 14 3.09 -17.80 7.66
CA VAL A 14 4.31 -18.08 8.43
C VAL A 14 4.14 -19.38 9.21
N THR A 15 2.99 -19.54 9.87
CA THR A 15 2.53 -20.74 10.56
C THR A 15 0.99 -20.77 10.54
N GLU A 16 0.36 -21.87 10.94
CA GLU A 16 -1.11 -21.97 10.99
C GLU A 16 -1.80 -20.90 11.84
N LYS A 17 -1.06 -20.29 12.78
CA LYS A 17 -1.58 -19.27 13.71
C LYS A 17 -1.14 -17.85 13.38
N GLN A 18 -0.27 -17.66 12.38
CA GLN A 18 0.30 -16.36 12.09
C GLN A 18 0.34 -16.09 10.58
N HIS A 19 -0.50 -15.15 10.17
CA HIS A 19 -0.56 -14.64 8.82
C HIS A 19 -0.21 -13.14 8.83
N TYR A 20 0.70 -12.72 7.96
CA TYR A 20 0.91 -11.30 7.71
C TYR A 20 -0.04 -10.84 6.61
N GLN A 21 -0.86 -9.86 6.92
CA GLN A 21 -1.67 -9.16 5.94
C GLN A 21 -0.75 -8.29 5.10
N THR A 22 -0.95 -8.33 3.79
CA THR A 22 -0.19 -7.57 2.80
C THR A 22 -1.16 -6.94 1.82
N GLN A 23 -0.96 -5.65 1.55
CA GLN A 23 -1.82 -4.87 0.68
C GLN A 23 -1.01 -3.81 -0.07
N ILE A 24 -1.34 -3.63 -1.34
CA ILE A 24 -0.64 -2.76 -2.29
C ILE A 24 -1.68 -1.97 -3.09
N ASP A 25 -1.51 -0.65 -3.13
CA ASP A 25 -2.31 0.22 -3.96
C ASP A 25 -1.70 0.24 -5.37
N LEU A 26 -2.53 -0.01 -6.37
CA LEU A 26 -2.12 -0.12 -7.77
C LEU A 26 -2.19 1.21 -8.52
N LYS A 27 -2.73 2.26 -7.88
CA LYS A 27 -2.88 3.59 -8.48
C LYS A 27 -1.91 4.61 -7.90
N ILE A 28 -1.43 4.39 -6.67
CA ILE A 28 -0.45 5.24 -6.01
C ILE A 28 0.69 4.39 -5.43
N THR A 29 1.81 5.03 -5.10
CA THR A 29 2.94 4.37 -4.44
C THR A 29 2.66 4.18 -2.94
N ALA A 30 1.73 3.29 -2.59
CA ALA A 30 1.40 2.95 -1.20
C ALA A 30 1.24 1.44 -1.00
N TRP A 31 1.70 0.97 0.16
CA TRP A 31 1.63 -0.42 0.57
C TRP A 31 1.63 -0.52 2.10
N GLN A 32 1.12 -1.62 2.64
CA GLN A 32 1.18 -1.94 4.07
C GLN A 32 1.34 -3.45 4.26
N CYS A 33 2.15 -3.82 5.24
CA CYS A 33 2.28 -5.19 5.70
C CYS A 33 2.30 -5.21 7.23
N THR A 34 1.63 -6.18 7.86
CA THR A 34 1.59 -6.32 9.32
C THR A 34 2.83 -6.99 9.93
N CYS A 35 3.86 -7.29 9.12
CA CYS A 35 5.11 -7.87 9.62
C CYS A 35 5.96 -6.82 10.38
N ASN A 36 6.73 -7.26 11.37
CA ASN A 36 7.61 -6.40 12.17
C ASN A 36 8.97 -6.06 11.47
N SER A 37 9.02 -6.11 10.14
CA SER A 37 10.24 -5.81 9.38
C SER A 37 10.50 -4.30 9.36
N LYS A 38 11.74 -3.91 9.69
CA LYS A 38 12.20 -2.53 9.57
C LYS A 38 12.63 -2.15 8.14
N LYS A 39 12.77 -3.14 7.23
CA LYS A 39 13.08 -2.89 5.81
C LYS A 39 11.82 -2.55 5.04
N LEU A 40 11.87 -1.47 4.25
CA LEU A 40 10.76 -0.89 3.51
C LEU A 40 11.12 -0.73 2.02
N PRO A 41 10.34 -1.28 1.08
CA PRO A 41 9.28 -2.29 1.29
C PRO A 41 9.85 -3.59 1.88
N CYS A 42 9.07 -4.30 2.69
CA CYS A 42 9.49 -5.59 3.22
C CYS A 42 9.40 -6.68 2.14
N GLN A 43 10.03 -7.83 2.38
CA GLN A 43 10.03 -8.95 1.43
C GLN A 43 8.62 -9.46 1.08
N HIS A 44 7.66 -9.33 2.00
CA HIS A 44 6.28 -9.77 1.76
C HIS A 44 5.55 -8.88 0.75
N ILE A 45 5.77 -7.57 0.80
CA ILE A 45 5.26 -6.63 -0.20
C ILE A 45 5.88 -6.92 -1.56
N LEU A 46 7.20 -7.13 -1.60
CA LEU A 46 7.89 -7.48 -2.84
C LEU A 46 7.37 -8.80 -3.42
N ALA A 47 7.18 -9.81 -2.59
CA ALA A 47 6.61 -11.08 -3.02
C ALA A 47 5.19 -10.89 -3.60
N LEU A 48 4.31 -10.14 -2.93
CA LEU A 48 2.96 -9.89 -3.42
C LEU A 48 2.97 -9.17 -4.78
N TYR A 49 3.83 -8.15 -4.95
CA TYR A 49 4.03 -7.47 -6.24
C TYR A 49 4.52 -8.43 -7.33
N LEU A 50 5.54 -9.24 -7.03
CA LEU A 50 6.13 -10.16 -7.99
C LEU A 50 5.13 -11.23 -8.43
N ILE A 51 4.36 -11.79 -7.50
CA ILE A 51 3.32 -12.79 -7.81
C ILE A 51 2.20 -12.13 -8.62
N LEU A 52 1.80 -10.90 -8.30
CA LEU A 52 0.78 -10.17 -9.08
C LEU A 52 1.19 -10.00 -10.54
N VAL A 53 2.46 -9.64 -10.79
CA VAL A 53 2.97 -9.44 -12.15
C VAL A 53 3.18 -10.76 -12.89
N LYS A 54 3.77 -11.77 -12.22
CA LYS A 54 4.12 -13.04 -12.87
C LYS A 54 2.96 -14.02 -12.98
N ASN A 55 2.04 -13.98 -12.02
CA ASN A 55 0.96 -14.96 -11.88
C ASN A 55 -0.38 -14.27 -11.55
N PRO A 56 -0.86 -13.35 -12.39
CA PRO A 56 -2.09 -12.60 -12.13
C PRO A 56 -3.32 -13.51 -11.96
N HIS A 57 -3.33 -14.69 -12.57
CA HIS A 57 -4.40 -15.68 -12.44
C HIS A 57 -4.58 -16.25 -11.02
N LEU A 58 -3.59 -16.07 -10.11
CA LEU A 58 -3.69 -16.48 -8.71
C LEU A 58 -4.50 -15.49 -7.85
N PHE A 59 -4.91 -14.36 -8.42
CA PHE A 59 -5.70 -13.35 -7.76
C PHE A 59 -7.15 -13.40 -8.25
N SER A 60 -8.08 -13.55 -7.30
CA SER A 60 -9.51 -13.42 -7.57
C SER A 60 -9.91 -11.95 -7.58
N HIS A 61 -10.68 -11.54 -8.59
CA HIS A 61 -11.16 -10.16 -8.70
C HIS A 61 -12.41 -9.96 -7.82
N ASN A 62 -12.25 -9.43 -6.62
CA ASN A 62 -13.29 -9.41 -5.58
C ASN A 62 -13.39 -8.04 -4.90
N GLN A 63 -14.39 -7.89 -4.03
CA GLN A 63 -14.40 -6.78 -3.08
C GLN A 63 -13.25 -6.96 -2.05
N PRO A 64 -12.55 -5.87 -1.70
CA PRO A 64 -11.53 -5.91 -0.67
C PRO A 64 -12.18 -6.17 0.70
N PRO A 65 -11.51 -6.90 1.59
CA PRO A 65 -11.97 -7.09 2.96
C PRO A 65 -11.81 -5.80 3.78
N ASP A 66 -12.52 -5.70 4.91
CA ASP A 66 -12.59 -4.48 5.74
C ASP A 66 -11.22 -3.88 6.07
N TRP A 67 -10.24 -4.70 6.47
CA TRP A 67 -8.88 -4.23 6.80
C TRP A 67 -8.13 -3.61 5.61
N VAL A 68 -8.49 -3.97 4.37
CA VAL A 68 -7.95 -3.32 3.16
C VAL A 68 -8.68 -2.01 2.90
N GLU A 69 -10.01 -1.96 3.09
CA GLU A 69 -10.80 -0.72 2.91
C GLU A 69 -10.39 0.36 3.92
N ASP A 70 -10.24 -0.01 5.19
CA ASP A 70 -9.77 0.88 6.25
C ASP A 70 -8.39 1.48 5.90
N TRP A 71 -7.52 0.64 5.36
CA TRP A 71 -6.21 1.08 4.90
C TRP A 71 -6.28 2.02 3.68
N LEU A 72 -7.14 1.71 2.70
CA LEU A 72 -7.35 2.58 1.54
C LEU A 72 -7.90 3.95 1.94
N GLU A 73 -8.79 4.01 2.92
CA GLU A 73 -9.29 5.26 3.49
C GLU A 73 -8.17 6.07 4.13
N SER A 74 -7.29 5.44 4.93
CA SER A 74 -6.10 6.10 5.47
C SER A 74 -5.18 6.67 4.35
N CYS A 75 -5.01 5.93 3.25
CA CYS A 75 -4.25 6.39 2.09
C CYS A 75 -4.90 7.59 1.39
N ARG A 76 -6.24 7.64 1.29
CA ARG A 76 -6.98 8.79 0.72
C ARG A 76 -6.79 10.05 1.58
N GLN A 77 -6.95 9.93 2.88
CA GLN A 77 -6.78 11.04 3.82
C GLN A 77 -5.35 11.61 3.78
N LYS A 78 -4.34 10.75 3.71
CA LYS A 78 -2.93 11.16 3.57
C LYS A 78 -2.65 11.92 2.28
N GLN A 79 -3.25 11.52 1.17
CA GLN A 79 -3.11 12.23 -0.11
C GLN A 79 -3.79 13.59 -0.07
N ALA A 80 -5.02 13.68 0.44
CA ALA A 80 -5.74 14.96 0.55
C ALA A 80 -4.94 15.99 1.36
N LYS A 81 -4.38 15.57 2.51
CA LYS A 81 -3.54 16.43 3.34
C LYS A 81 -2.24 16.87 2.64
N LYS A 82 -1.65 16.02 1.80
CA LYS A 82 -0.44 16.36 1.03
C LYS A 82 -0.74 17.42 -0.02
N THR A 83 -1.85 17.29 -0.75
CA THR A 83 -2.30 18.27 -1.73
C THR A 83 -2.59 19.62 -1.07
N GLU A 84 -3.27 19.62 0.09
CA GLU A 84 -3.56 20.84 0.84
C GLU A 84 -2.27 21.52 1.35
N SER A 85 -1.31 20.74 1.85
CA SER A 85 -0.01 21.27 2.29
C SER A 85 0.84 21.83 1.14
N GLU A 86 0.77 21.22 -0.05
CA GLU A 86 1.45 21.70 -1.26
C GLU A 86 0.83 22.99 -1.82
N THR A 87 -0.47 23.21 -1.61
CA THR A 87 -1.13 24.48 -1.97
C THR A 87 -0.88 25.63 -0.98
N ILE A 88 -0.46 25.34 0.27
CA ILE A 88 -0.25 26.37 1.31
C ILE A 88 1.21 26.87 1.35
N VAL A 89 2.17 26.19 0.69
CA VAL A 89 3.56 26.66 0.58
C VAL A 89 3.74 27.67 -0.56
N ASP A 90 3.30 28.91 -0.30
CA ASP A 90 3.62 30.14 -1.04
C ASP A 90 5.15 30.43 -1.03
N PRO A 91 5.71 31.10 -2.05
CA PRO A 91 7.07 30.96 -2.60
C PRO A 91 8.23 31.63 -1.81
N LEU A 92 8.13 31.78 -0.49
CA LEU A 92 9.14 32.47 0.33
C LEU A 92 10.24 31.58 0.90
N ALA A 93 10.17 30.25 0.74
CA ALA A 93 11.15 29.32 1.33
C ALA A 93 12.43 29.12 0.49
N GLN A 94 12.49 29.65 -0.74
CA GLN A 94 13.61 29.37 -1.67
C GLN A 94 14.81 30.34 -1.52
N ALA A 95 14.68 31.41 -0.72
CA ALA A 95 15.66 32.50 -0.66
C ALA A 95 16.75 32.40 0.43
N LYS A 96 16.98 31.24 1.05
CA LYS A 96 18.01 31.09 2.12
C LYS A 96 19.03 29.97 1.91
N ARG A 97 19.25 29.54 0.66
CA ARG A 97 20.27 28.52 0.33
C ARG A 97 21.21 28.91 -0.83
N ALA A 98 21.29 30.21 -1.15
CA ALA A 98 22.28 30.75 -2.08
C ALA A 98 23.40 31.42 -1.30
#